data_AF-A0A1S3B722-F1
#
_entry.id   AF-A0A1S3B722-F1
#
_cell.length_a   1.000
_cell.length_b   1.000
_cell.length_c   1.000
_cell.angle_alpha   90.00
_cell.angle_beta   90.00
_cell.angle_gamma   90.00
#
_symmetry.space_group_name_H-M   'P 1'
#
loop_
_entity.id
_entity.type
_entity.pdbx_description
1 polymer ?
#
loop_
_entity_poly.entity_id
_entity_poly.type
_entity_poly.pdbx_seq_one_letter_code
_entity_poly.pdbx_strand_id
1 'polypeptide(L)'
;MLSVVRVHLPSDIPIVGCELTPYVLHRRPDKNISTDDVSESAPLDGQFLRYRWYRLQSDKKVAVCSVHPSEAATLQCLGCVKAKIPAFKSYHCTTKCFSDSWQHHRVLHDRAASAMNENGNEEEELFGRYNNNNNNNNSAAVTQKTGVETWLEVGRYKSYTPTAEDIGQVLKFECAVVDVETMLPVASPLTVLTSRVIPAPSPSPRRVIPVNGVDVMGKLDLDGRVSSSGTFTVLSYNILADVYATNEAFSYCPSWALSWPYRRQNLLREIVGYRADIICLQEVQSDHFVEFFAPELDKHGYQALYKRKTNEVYNGNIQTIDGCATFFRRDRFAHVKKYEVEFNKAAQSLTDPATILTAQKRNALNRLIKDDVALIVVLESKFSTPTVDNPGKRQLVCVANTHINGNQDLKDVKLWQVHTLLKGLEKIAVSADIPMLVCGDFNSVPGSAPHHLLARGKVEPTHPDLAVDPLNLCQPHSKLSHQLPLVSAYSSFAIKGVGIGLDKQRKRLDPTTNEPLFTNCTRDFIGTLDYIFYTADTLTVESLLELLDEESLRKDTALPSPVWSSDHIALLAEFRCKSRPRR
;
A
#
# COMPACT_ATOMS: atom_id res chain seq x y z
N MET A 1 -22.75 37.82 15.78
CA MET A 1 -21.41 38.12 15.22
C MET A 1 -20.66 36.81 15.04
N LEU A 2 -20.01 36.64 13.88
CA LEU A 2 -19.19 35.47 13.58
C LEU A 2 -17.95 35.49 14.48
N SER A 3 -17.60 34.35 15.09
CA SER A 3 -16.36 34.22 15.87
C SER A 3 -15.74 32.84 15.72
N VAL A 4 -14.41 32.79 15.62
CA VAL A 4 -13.68 31.51 15.61
C VAL A 4 -13.52 31.04 17.06
N VAL A 5 -13.98 29.82 17.34
CA VAL A 5 -13.98 29.22 18.69
C VAL A 5 -12.71 28.41 18.91
N ARG A 6 -12.30 27.62 17.91
CA ARG A 6 -11.12 26.76 18.00
C ARG A 6 -10.56 26.48 16.62
N VAL A 7 -9.24 26.43 16.53
CA VAL A 7 -8.51 25.87 15.40
C VAL A 7 -7.60 24.75 15.90
N HIS A 8 -7.50 23.66 15.16
CA HIS A 8 -6.47 22.64 15.39
C HIS A 8 -6.14 21.90 14.09
N LEU A 9 -4.97 21.28 14.05
CA LEU A 9 -4.56 20.44 12.94
C LEU A 9 -4.97 18.98 13.22
N PRO A 10 -5.26 18.17 12.19
CA PRO A 10 -5.43 16.72 12.34
C PRO A 10 -4.12 16.01 12.73
N SER A 11 -2.99 16.56 12.29
CA SER A 11 -1.64 16.16 12.71
C SER A 11 -0.76 17.40 12.82
N ASP A 12 0.06 17.42 13.87
CA ASP A 12 1.04 18.47 14.08
C ASP A 12 2.32 18.25 13.27
N ILE A 13 2.53 17.09 12.64
CA ILE A 13 3.72 16.78 11.82
C ILE A 13 3.37 16.90 10.34
N PRO A 14 3.79 17.98 9.66
CA PRO A 14 3.49 18.18 8.25
C PRO A 14 4.48 17.41 7.36
N ILE A 15 3.94 16.76 6.33
CA ILE A 15 4.71 15.97 5.37
C ILE A 15 4.68 16.67 4.02
N VAL A 16 5.84 16.75 3.35
CA VAL A 16 5.90 17.25 1.97
C VAL A 16 4.94 16.48 1.05
N GLY A 17 4.16 17.22 0.27
CA GLY A 17 3.20 16.67 -0.68
C GLY A 17 1.90 16.15 -0.06
N CYS A 18 1.73 16.25 1.26
CA CYS A 18 0.51 15.84 1.96
C CYS A 18 -0.27 17.07 2.42
N GLU A 19 -1.50 17.20 1.92
CA GLU A 19 -2.36 18.33 2.25
C GLU A 19 -2.68 18.39 3.75
N LEU A 20 -2.48 19.57 4.34
CA LEU A 20 -2.91 19.92 5.68
C LEU A 20 -4.25 20.62 5.59
N THR A 21 -5.27 20.07 6.25
CA THR A 21 -6.62 20.65 6.30
C THR A 21 -6.99 20.94 7.76
N PRO A 22 -6.80 22.17 8.25
CA PRO A 22 -7.12 22.54 9.62
C PRO A 22 -8.62 22.42 9.91
N TYR A 23 -8.93 21.92 11.10
CA TYR A 23 -10.29 21.96 11.63
C TYR A 23 -10.55 23.34 12.24
N VAL A 24 -11.58 24.02 11.75
CA VAL A 24 -11.96 25.37 12.17
C VAL A 24 -13.38 25.30 12.70
N LEU A 25 -13.53 25.47 14.01
CA LEU A 25 -14.81 25.55 14.69
C LEU A 25 -15.15 27.02 14.90
N HIS A 26 -16.30 27.47 14.40
CA HIS A 26 -16.74 28.85 14.53
C HIS A 26 -18.19 28.92 15.03
N ARG A 27 -18.53 30.03 15.67
CA ARG A 27 -19.88 30.37 16.11
C ARG A 27 -20.48 31.36 15.13
N ARG A 28 -21.65 31.00 14.59
CA ARG A 28 -22.42 31.84 13.68
C ARG A 28 -23.21 32.91 14.44
N PRO A 29 -23.73 33.95 13.75
CA PRO A 29 -24.51 35.00 14.40
C PRO A 29 -25.76 34.52 15.16
N ASP A 30 -26.37 33.42 14.70
CA ASP A 30 -27.49 32.72 15.34
C ASP A 30 -27.08 31.91 16.60
N LYS A 31 -25.81 32.00 17.00
CA LYS A 31 -25.16 31.26 18.10
C LYS A 31 -24.94 29.77 17.86
N ASN A 32 -25.29 29.24 16.69
CA ASN A 32 -24.98 27.87 16.35
C ASN A 32 -23.48 27.70 16.10
N ILE A 33 -22.95 26.52 16.44
CA ILE A 33 -21.56 26.16 16.18
C ILE A 33 -21.52 25.34 14.90
N SER A 34 -20.60 25.68 14.00
CA SER A 34 -20.42 24.99 12.72
C SER A 34 -18.94 24.87 12.36
N THR A 35 -18.66 23.96 11.44
CA THR A 35 -17.36 23.72 10.81
C THR A 35 -17.33 24.10 9.33
N ASP A 36 -18.49 24.46 8.78
CA ASP A 36 -18.63 24.83 7.37
C ASP A 36 -17.80 26.06 7.06
N ASP A 37 -17.31 26.18 5.84
CA ASP A 37 -16.59 27.38 5.46
C ASP A 37 -17.54 28.58 5.32
N VAL A 38 -17.08 29.77 5.71
CA VAL A 38 -17.77 31.04 5.49
C VAL A 38 -16.86 31.88 4.60
N SER A 39 -17.06 31.76 3.29
CA SER A 39 -16.20 32.40 2.30
C SER A 39 -16.54 33.87 2.06
N GLU A 40 -15.60 34.63 1.50
CA GLU A 40 -15.84 36.01 1.05
C GLU A 40 -17.00 36.12 0.04
N SER A 41 -17.21 35.08 -0.79
CA SER A 41 -18.31 35.03 -1.76
C SER A 41 -19.69 34.77 -1.15
N ALA A 42 -19.73 34.30 0.11
CA ALA A 42 -20.95 33.99 0.83
C ALA A 42 -20.81 34.39 2.32
N PRO A 43 -20.68 35.70 2.62
CA PRO A 43 -20.45 36.17 3.97
C PRO A 43 -21.71 36.05 4.84
N LEU A 44 -21.51 35.89 6.16
CA LEU A 44 -22.58 35.90 7.16
C LEU A 44 -22.55 37.23 7.91
N ASP A 45 -23.65 37.98 7.86
CA ASP A 45 -23.77 39.33 8.45
C ASP A 45 -22.59 40.26 8.05
N GLY A 46 -22.18 40.21 6.78
CA GLY A 46 -21.06 41.01 6.27
C GLY A 46 -19.68 40.53 6.73
N GLN A 47 -19.57 39.34 7.31
CA GLN A 47 -18.31 38.78 7.83
C GLN A 47 -17.98 37.43 7.19
N PHE A 48 -16.69 37.16 7.00
CA PHE A 48 -16.19 35.90 6.45
C PHE A 48 -14.93 35.42 7.17
N LEU A 49 -14.56 34.16 6.93
CA LEU A 49 -13.34 33.55 7.44
C LEU A 49 -12.22 33.73 6.42
N ARG A 50 -11.13 34.35 6.85
CA ARG A 50 -9.89 34.47 6.08
C ARG A 50 -8.84 33.51 6.62
N TYR A 51 -8.19 32.80 5.70
CA TYR A 51 -7.15 31.83 6.00
C TYR A 51 -5.79 32.30 5.49
N ARG A 52 -4.76 32.11 6.29
CA ARG A 52 -3.37 32.35 5.86
C ARG A 52 -2.45 31.27 6.40
N TRP A 53 -1.50 30.89 5.56
CA TRP A 53 -0.41 30.02 5.91
C TRP A 53 0.89 30.78 5.82
N TYR A 54 1.74 30.61 6.83
CA TYR A 54 3.05 31.22 6.88
C TYR A 54 4.12 30.16 7.13
N ARG A 55 5.29 30.36 6.53
CA ARG A 55 6.51 29.62 6.77
C ARG A 55 7.46 30.47 7.60
N LEU A 56 8.03 29.89 8.65
CA LEU A 56 9.09 30.53 9.41
C LEU A 56 10.34 30.66 8.51
N GLN A 57 10.75 31.88 8.19
CA GLN A 57 12.05 32.16 7.58
C GLN A 57 13.10 32.19 8.69
N SER A 58 13.86 31.12 8.80
CA SER A 58 15.10 31.11 9.59
C SER A 58 16.30 31.12 8.63
N ASP A 59 17.26 32.01 8.86
CA ASP A 59 18.53 32.07 8.10
C ASP A 59 19.40 30.81 8.28
N LYS A 60 18.99 29.90 9.18
CA LYS A 60 19.63 28.62 9.43
C LYS A 60 18.70 27.52 8.95
N LYS A 61 19.07 26.80 7.89
CA LYS A 61 18.50 25.47 7.65
C LYS A 61 18.81 24.61 8.86
N VAL A 62 17.84 24.46 9.76
CA VAL A 62 17.99 23.63 10.95
C VAL A 62 17.92 22.18 10.47
N ALA A 63 19.04 21.47 10.52
CA ALA A 63 19.06 20.04 10.30
C ALA A 63 18.10 19.37 11.30
N VAL A 64 17.33 18.39 10.86
CA VAL A 64 16.40 17.63 11.72
C VAL A 64 17.04 16.33 12.18
N CYS A 65 16.69 15.89 13.38
CA CYS A 65 17.19 14.63 13.90
C CYS A 65 16.63 13.45 13.09
N SER A 66 17.50 12.49 12.75
CA SER A 66 17.15 11.30 11.98
C SER A 66 16.26 10.32 12.75
N VAL A 67 16.30 10.39 14.08
CA VAL A 67 15.52 9.52 15.00
C VAL A 67 14.25 10.24 15.46
N HIS A 68 14.32 11.55 15.65
CA HIS A 68 13.23 12.39 16.12
C HIS A 68 12.99 13.52 15.10
N PRO A 69 12.25 13.26 14.00
CA PRO A 69 12.13 14.21 12.90
C PRO A 69 11.47 15.56 13.26
N SER A 70 10.78 15.62 14.41
CA SER A 70 10.22 16.85 15.00
C SER A 70 11.28 17.73 15.68
N GLU A 71 12.43 17.16 16.04
CA GLU A 71 13.46 17.82 16.83
C GLU A 71 14.58 18.39 15.96
N ALA A 72 15.09 19.56 16.36
CA ALA A 72 16.29 20.13 15.76
C ALA A 72 17.51 19.25 16.07
N ALA A 73 18.28 18.92 15.04
CA ALA A 73 19.56 18.27 15.21
C ALA A 73 20.57 19.24 15.83
N THR A 74 21.24 18.78 16.87
CA THR A 74 22.36 19.49 17.49
C THR A 74 23.69 18.81 17.19
N LEU A 75 23.66 17.62 16.59
CA LEU A 75 24.80 16.75 16.35
C LEU A 75 24.74 16.15 14.95
N GLN A 76 25.91 15.90 14.37
CA GLN A 76 26.07 15.17 13.13
C GLN A 76 27.14 14.08 13.27
N CYS A 77 26.83 12.86 12.87
CA CYS A 77 27.77 11.75 12.84
C CYS A 77 28.75 11.92 11.67
N LEU A 78 30.01 12.25 11.99
CA LEU A 78 31.07 12.40 10.99
C LEU A 78 31.38 11.11 10.23
N GLY A 79 31.19 9.95 10.84
CA GLY A 79 31.38 8.69 10.13
C GLY A 79 30.34 8.47 9.02
N CYS A 80 29.10 8.95 9.20
CA CYS A 80 28.08 8.92 8.16
C CYS A 80 28.48 9.82 6.99
N VAL A 81 29.02 11.00 7.28
CA VAL A 81 29.53 11.93 6.27
C VAL A 81 30.67 11.28 5.47
N LYS A 82 31.63 10.66 6.15
CA LYS A 82 32.75 9.95 5.51
C LYS A 82 32.28 8.78 4.65
N ALA A 83 31.26 8.05 5.09
CA ALA A 83 30.69 6.92 4.37
C ALA A 83 29.67 7.33 3.27
N LYS A 84 29.57 8.63 2.93
CA LYS A 84 28.62 9.19 1.96
C LYS A 84 27.16 8.79 2.21
N ILE A 85 26.80 8.54 3.47
CA ILE A 85 25.42 8.26 3.87
C ILE A 85 24.62 9.57 3.77
N PRO A 86 23.35 9.55 3.28
CA PRO A 86 22.55 10.76 3.12
C PRO A 86 22.54 11.65 4.37
N ALA A 87 22.78 12.94 4.20
CA ALA A 87 23.00 13.87 5.31
C ALA A 87 21.89 13.84 6.37
N PHE A 88 20.62 13.74 5.96
CA PHE A 88 19.48 13.66 6.89
C PHE A 88 19.52 12.46 7.84
N LYS A 89 20.22 11.36 7.48
CA LYS A 89 20.43 10.18 8.33
C LYS A 89 21.61 10.33 9.30
N SER A 90 22.43 11.36 9.13
CA SER A 90 23.62 11.61 9.96
C SER A 90 23.34 12.48 11.18
N TYR A 91 22.17 13.12 11.26
CA TYR A 91 21.86 14.15 12.24
C TYR A 91 21.11 13.62 13.47
N HIS A 92 21.42 14.12 14.67
CA HIS A 92 20.79 13.70 15.94
C HIS A 92 20.47 14.91 16.83
N CYS A 93 19.36 14.87 17.56
CA CYS A 93 18.92 15.99 18.41
C CYS A 93 19.69 16.11 19.72
N THR A 94 20.23 15.01 20.25
CA THR A 94 21.01 14.97 21.49
C THR A 94 22.04 13.84 21.47
N THR A 95 23.04 13.91 22.35
CA THR A 95 24.04 12.84 22.50
C THR A 95 23.39 11.56 23.01
N LYS A 96 22.38 11.70 23.88
CA LYS A 96 21.55 10.58 24.32
C LYS A 96 20.79 9.95 23.16
N CYS A 97 20.12 10.73 22.31
CA CYS A 97 19.47 10.23 21.09
C CYS A 97 20.45 9.45 20.19
N PHE A 98 21.66 9.97 19.99
CA PHE A 98 22.69 9.28 19.23
C PHE A 98 23.12 7.95 19.87
N SER A 99 23.39 7.95 21.18
CA SER A 99 23.79 6.75 21.92
C SER A 99 22.68 5.69 21.99
N ASP A 100 21.45 6.10 22.28
CA ASP A 100 20.28 5.23 22.36
C ASP A 100 19.97 4.60 20.99
N SER A 101 20.21 5.35 19.90
CA SER A 101 20.05 4.84 18.52
C SER A 101 21.31 4.19 17.95
N TRP A 102 22.43 4.13 18.69
CA TRP A 102 23.74 3.74 18.13
C TRP A 102 23.73 2.35 17.50
N GLN A 103 23.05 1.38 18.12
CA GLN A 103 22.94 0.02 17.57
C GLN A 103 22.33 0.03 16.16
N HIS A 104 21.33 0.87 15.93
CA HIS A 104 20.68 1.05 14.64
C HIS A 104 21.53 1.91 13.69
N HIS A 105 22.14 2.97 14.22
CA HIS A 105 22.97 3.88 13.46
C HIS A 105 24.20 3.17 12.89
N ARG A 106 24.84 2.28 13.66
CA ARG A 106 26.00 1.47 13.24
C ARG A 106 25.69 0.59 12.02
N VAL A 107 24.48 0.03 11.92
CA VAL A 107 24.07 -0.77 10.75
C VAL A 107 24.11 0.03 9.44
N LEU A 108 23.86 1.34 9.49
CA LEU A 108 24.00 2.21 8.31
C LEU A 108 25.45 2.29 7.85
N HIS A 109 26.39 2.34 8.80
CA HIS A 109 27.83 2.30 8.49
C HIS A 109 28.25 0.93 7.96
N ASP A 110 27.78 -0.15 8.57
CA ASP A 110 28.10 -1.52 8.13
C ASP A 110 27.60 -1.76 6.69
N ARG A 111 26.40 -1.29 6.36
CA ARG A 111 25.85 -1.35 5.00
C ARG A 111 26.66 -0.50 4.01
N ALA A 112 27.04 0.71 4.40
CA ALA A 112 27.84 1.57 3.54
C ALA A 112 29.24 0.98 3.30
N ALA A 113 29.86 0.40 4.34
CA ALA A 113 31.14 -0.29 4.23
C ALA A 113 31.06 -1.53 3.32
N SER A 114 30.01 -2.35 3.45
CA SER A 114 29.77 -3.49 2.55
C SER A 114 29.56 -3.07 1.10
N ALA A 115 28.85 -1.97 0.85
CA ALA A 115 28.65 -1.44 -0.49
C ALA A 115 29.95 -0.90 -1.12
N MET A 116 30.88 -0.37 -0.32
CA MET A 116 32.21 0.04 -0.78
C MET A 116 33.14 -1.14 -1.05
N ASN A 117 32.92 -2.29 -0.40
CA ASN A 117 33.71 -3.51 -0.65
C ASN A 117 33.24 -4.28 -1.90
N GLU A 118 32.01 -4.05 -2.38
CA GLU A 118 31.49 -4.64 -3.63
C GLU A 118 31.85 -3.81 -4.87
N ASN A 119 32.10 -2.50 -4.72
CA ASN A 119 32.51 -1.60 -5.79
C ASN A 119 33.98 -1.18 -5.63
N GLY A 120 34.88 -1.91 -6.29
CA GLY A 120 36.28 -1.55 -6.39
C GLY A 120 36.48 -0.14 -6.97
N ASN A 121 37.44 0.58 -6.38
CA ASN A 121 37.98 1.90 -6.73
C ASN A 121 37.79 2.38 -8.18
N GLU A 122 37.11 3.51 -8.35
CA GLU A 122 37.42 4.50 -9.40
C GLU A 122 37.39 5.91 -8.80
N GLU A 123 38.62 6.42 -8.67
CA GLU A 123 39.21 7.77 -8.60
C GLU A 123 38.49 9.03 -8.08
N GLU A 124 39.35 9.83 -7.43
CA GLU A 124 39.23 11.23 -7.01
C GLU A 124 39.19 12.20 -8.20
N GLU A 125 38.42 13.28 -8.08
CA GLU A 125 38.90 14.67 -7.93
C GLU A 125 37.73 15.65 -8.13
N LEU A 126 37.76 16.78 -7.40
CA LEU A 126 37.41 18.15 -7.83
C LEU A 126 36.76 19.00 -6.70
N PHE A 127 37.62 19.75 -5.99
CA PHE A 127 37.42 21.02 -5.25
C PHE A 127 36.46 21.05 -4.02
N GLY A 128 36.74 21.77 -2.93
CA GLY A 128 37.73 22.81 -2.66
C GLY A 128 37.88 23.12 -1.16
N ARG A 129 39.04 23.73 -0.86
CA ARG A 129 39.69 23.98 0.43
C ARG A 129 38.88 24.78 1.44
N TYR A 130 39.05 24.46 2.73
CA TYR A 130 39.30 25.49 3.76
C TYR A 130 40.39 25.02 4.73
N ASN A 131 41.39 25.89 4.90
CA ASN A 131 42.60 25.70 5.67
C ASN A 131 42.33 25.59 7.19
N ASN A 132 43.04 24.64 7.81
CA ASN A 132 43.40 24.68 9.22
C ASN A 132 44.34 25.86 9.50
N ASN A 133 44.07 26.61 10.57
CA ASN A 133 45.12 27.30 11.32
C ASN A 133 44.81 27.19 12.82
N ASN A 134 45.74 26.56 13.55
CA ASN A 134 45.78 26.52 15.01
C ASN A 134 46.15 27.91 15.56
N ASN A 135 45.42 28.40 16.57
CA ASN A 135 45.99 28.71 17.89
C ASN A 135 44.97 29.34 18.86
N ASN A 136 44.95 28.77 20.06
CA ASN A 136 44.73 29.33 21.40
C ASN A 136 43.44 30.08 21.78
N ASN A 137 42.81 29.53 22.82
CA ASN A 137 42.19 30.17 23.97
C ASN A 137 41.40 31.47 23.73
N ASN A 138 40.07 31.38 23.80
CA ASN A 138 39.27 32.19 24.72
C ASN A 138 37.83 31.66 24.81
N SER A 139 37.29 31.72 26.02
CA SER A 139 35.92 31.39 26.41
C SER A 139 34.89 31.85 25.38
N ALA A 140 34.15 30.92 24.77
CA ALA A 140 33.01 31.25 23.94
C ALA A 140 31.84 31.71 24.83
N ALA A 141 31.74 33.03 25.00
CA ALA A 141 30.51 33.68 25.40
C ALA A 141 29.42 33.33 24.38
N VAL A 142 28.37 32.65 24.82
CA VAL A 142 27.14 32.43 24.05
C VAL A 142 26.50 33.80 23.84
N THR A 143 26.67 34.37 22.65
CA THR A 143 25.87 35.51 22.22
C THR A 143 24.57 34.99 21.64
N GLN A 144 23.51 34.99 22.45
CA GLN A 144 22.14 34.93 21.95
C GLN A 144 21.85 36.22 21.18
N LYS A 145 22.03 36.19 19.86
CA LYS A 145 21.30 37.12 18.98
C LYS A 145 19.87 36.61 18.91
N THR A 146 18.95 37.33 19.55
CA THR A 146 17.51 37.24 19.33
C THR A 146 17.21 37.66 17.90
N GLY A 147 17.31 36.71 16.96
CA GLY A 147 16.85 36.91 15.59
C GLY A 147 15.33 37.11 15.62
N VAL A 148 14.85 38.20 15.02
CA VAL A 148 13.42 38.41 14.82
C VAL A 148 12.91 37.29 13.91
N GLU A 149 12.04 36.43 14.45
CA GLU A 149 11.38 35.38 13.68
C GLU A 149 10.53 36.02 12.58
N THR A 150 10.97 35.86 11.33
CA THR A 150 10.26 36.42 10.17
C THR A 150 9.34 35.36 9.58
N TRP A 151 8.07 35.71 9.35
CA TRP A 151 7.07 34.80 8.79
C TRP A 151 6.76 35.18 7.34
N LEU A 152 7.01 34.26 6.41
CA LEU A 152 6.68 34.43 4.99
C LEU A 152 5.30 33.82 4.71
N GLU A 153 4.38 34.59 4.13
CA GLU A 153 3.09 34.04 3.68
C GLU A 153 3.31 33.08 2.49
N VAL A 154 2.80 31.85 2.62
CA VAL A 154 2.94 30.77 1.62
C VAL A 154 1.60 30.27 1.09
N GLY A 155 0.48 30.65 1.71
CA GLY A 155 -0.85 30.23 1.26
C GLY A 155 -1.99 31.07 1.81
N ARG A 156 -3.11 31.10 1.09
CA ARG A 156 -4.34 31.86 1.42
C ARG A 156 -5.60 31.01 1.48
N TYR A 157 -5.47 29.71 1.30
CA TYR A 157 -6.58 28.76 1.37
C TYR A 157 -6.64 28.14 2.76
N LYS A 158 -7.79 27.54 3.09
CA LYS A 158 -7.95 26.77 4.33
C LYS A 158 -6.91 25.67 4.40
N SER A 159 -6.73 24.92 3.31
CA SER A 159 -5.72 23.89 3.20
C SER A 159 -4.38 24.39 2.66
N TYR A 160 -3.31 23.66 2.95
CA TYR A 160 -1.97 23.91 2.42
C TYR A 160 -1.22 22.59 2.22
N THR A 161 -0.55 22.43 1.08
CA THR A 161 0.30 21.26 0.82
C THR A 161 1.77 21.67 0.93
N PRO A 162 2.50 21.20 1.96
CA PRO A 162 3.91 21.54 2.12
C PRO A 162 4.75 21.13 0.93
N THR A 163 5.67 22.01 0.53
CA THR A 163 6.58 21.82 -0.60
C THR A 163 7.97 21.40 -0.11
N ALA A 164 8.86 21.06 -1.05
CA ALA A 164 10.26 20.74 -0.73
C ALA A 164 11.00 21.93 -0.07
N GLU A 165 10.57 23.17 -0.32
CA GLU A 165 11.16 24.35 0.33
C GLU A 165 10.79 24.47 1.81
N ASP A 166 9.69 23.83 2.21
CA ASP A 166 9.19 23.92 3.58
C ASP A 166 9.91 22.93 4.50
N ILE A 167 10.67 21.97 3.96
CA ILE A 167 11.40 20.95 4.73
C ILE A 167 12.27 21.60 5.82
N GLY A 168 12.08 21.12 7.05
CA GLY A 168 12.76 21.60 8.25
C GLY A 168 12.17 22.90 8.83
N GLN A 169 11.22 23.54 8.15
CA GLN A 169 10.58 24.78 8.61
C GLN A 169 9.30 24.49 9.40
N VAL A 170 8.96 25.41 10.29
CA VAL A 170 7.67 25.44 10.98
C VAL A 170 6.67 26.22 10.12
N LEU A 171 5.46 25.68 10.00
CA LEU A 171 4.34 26.36 9.38
C LEU A 171 3.41 26.92 10.45
N LYS A 172 2.78 28.05 10.15
CA LYS A 172 1.75 28.68 10.97
C LYS A 172 0.48 28.82 10.15
N PHE A 173 -0.61 28.25 10.64
CA PHE A 173 -1.94 28.53 10.13
C PHE A 173 -2.58 29.64 10.95
N GLU A 174 -3.27 30.55 10.27
CA GLU A 174 -3.98 31.69 10.84
C GLU A 174 -5.41 31.73 10.28
N CYS A 175 -6.39 31.86 11.18
CA CYS A 175 -7.79 32.04 10.84
C CYS A 175 -8.31 33.32 11.49
N ALA A 176 -8.82 34.25 10.68
CA ALA A 176 -9.37 35.52 11.11
C ALA A 176 -10.82 35.66 10.66
N VAL A 177 -11.67 36.28 11.49
CA VAL A 177 -12.95 36.82 11.04
C VAL A 177 -12.70 38.21 10.46
N VAL A 178 -13.09 38.42 9.22
CA VAL A 178 -12.87 39.67 8.48
C VAL A 178 -14.21 40.26 8.07
N ASP A 179 -14.32 41.57 8.22
CA ASP A 179 -15.46 42.34 7.75
C ASP A 179 -15.30 42.65 6.26
N VAL A 180 -16.35 42.43 5.47
CA VAL A 180 -16.30 42.53 4.00
C VAL A 180 -16.11 43.97 3.53
N GLU A 181 -16.63 44.96 4.25
CA GLU A 181 -16.55 46.37 3.84
C GLU A 181 -15.16 46.96 4.13
N THR A 182 -14.65 46.70 5.33
CA THR A 182 -13.37 47.25 5.77
C THR A 182 -12.18 46.39 5.37
N MET A 183 -12.39 45.11 5.08
CA MET A 183 -11.35 44.10 4.88
C MET A 183 -10.39 43.94 6.07
N LEU A 184 -10.82 44.40 7.25
CA LEU A 184 -10.06 44.35 8.48
C LEU A 184 -10.53 43.20 9.40
N PRO A 185 -9.62 42.61 10.19
CA PRO A 185 -10.01 41.63 11.20
C PRO A 185 -10.95 42.25 12.24
N VAL A 186 -12.06 41.57 12.51
CA VAL A 186 -13.05 41.97 13.53
C VAL A 186 -12.56 41.62 14.94
N ALA A 187 -11.68 40.61 15.04
CA ALA A 187 -11.07 40.15 16.28
C ALA A 187 -9.65 39.63 16.01
N SER A 188 -8.89 39.40 17.08
CA SER A 188 -7.59 38.75 17.00
C SER A 188 -7.71 37.38 16.32
N PRO A 189 -6.88 37.08 15.32
CA PRO A 189 -6.92 35.79 14.65
C PRO A 189 -6.50 34.66 15.60
N LEU A 190 -7.05 33.47 15.39
CA LEU A 190 -6.53 32.26 16.03
C LEU A 190 -5.44 31.67 15.15
N THR A 191 -4.33 31.26 15.78
CA THR A 191 -3.20 30.65 15.08
C THR A 191 -2.84 29.30 15.66
N VAL A 192 -2.36 28.40 14.82
CA VAL A 192 -1.76 27.12 15.24
C VAL A 192 -0.43 26.92 14.51
N LEU A 193 0.56 26.40 15.22
CA LEU A 193 1.88 26.07 14.69
C LEU A 193 1.98 24.57 14.42
N THR A 194 2.69 24.21 13.36
CA THR A 194 3.09 22.83 13.11
C THR A 194 4.41 22.51 13.81
N SER A 195 4.74 21.23 13.91
CA SER A 195 6.13 20.76 13.97
C SER A 195 6.86 21.09 12.67
N ARG A 196 8.16 20.79 12.60
CA ARG A 196 8.93 20.97 11.38
C ARG A 196 8.41 20.06 10.26
N VAL A 197 8.36 20.58 9.03
CA VAL A 197 8.01 19.78 7.85
C VAL A 197 9.08 18.73 7.60
N ILE A 198 8.65 17.49 7.41
CA ILE A 198 9.54 16.38 7.13
C ILE A 198 9.36 15.88 5.68
N PRO A 199 10.42 15.38 5.04
CA PRO A 199 10.27 14.72 3.75
C PRO A 199 9.39 13.48 3.93
N ALA A 200 8.59 13.13 2.91
CA ALA A 200 7.82 11.90 2.92
C ALA A 200 8.77 10.69 3.05
N PRO A 201 8.67 9.89 4.12
CA PRO A 201 9.38 8.62 4.19
C PRO A 201 9.04 7.78 2.96
N SER A 202 10.03 7.07 2.42
CA SER A 202 9.82 6.15 1.31
C SER A 202 10.59 4.85 1.56
N PRO A 203 9.97 3.67 1.35
CA PRO A 203 10.69 2.42 1.45
C PRO A 203 11.80 2.38 0.41
N SER A 204 12.83 1.60 0.70
CA SER A 204 13.78 1.24 -0.35
C SER A 204 13.02 0.44 -1.41
N PRO A 205 13.17 0.77 -2.71
CA PRO A 205 12.50 0.02 -3.77
C PRO A 205 12.81 -1.47 -3.69
N ARG A 206 11.77 -2.29 -3.74
CA ARG A 206 11.93 -3.75 -3.76
C ARG A 206 12.38 -4.23 -5.13
N ARG A 207 13.27 -5.22 -5.15
CA ARG A 207 13.81 -5.81 -6.38
C ARG A 207 13.00 -7.00 -6.87
N VAL A 208 12.89 -7.13 -8.19
CA VAL A 208 12.36 -8.32 -8.85
C VAL A 208 13.49 -9.33 -9.02
N ILE A 209 13.29 -10.54 -8.50
CA ILE A 209 14.29 -11.61 -8.41
C ILE A 209 13.95 -12.70 -9.44
N PRO A 210 14.82 -12.97 -10.43
CA PRO A 210 14.64 -14.08 -11.37
C PRO A 210 14.62 -15.44 -10.66
N VAL A 211 13.69 -16.32 -11.01
CA VAL A 211 13.58 -17.66 -10.40
C VAL A 211 14.42 -18.72 -11.11
N ASN A 212 14.84 -18.49 -12.36
CA ASN A 212 15.59 -19.46 -13.16
C ASN A 212 17.12 -19.23 -13.16
N GLY A 213 17.65 -18.28 -12.37
CA GLY A 213 19.10 -18.10 -12.16
C GLY A 213 19.94 -17.71 -13.38
N VAL A 214 19.32 -17.54 -14.56
CA VAL A 214 19.97 -16.98 -15.75
C VAL A 214 19.73 -15.47 -15.71
N ASP A 215 20.77 -14.69 -15.49
CA ASP A 215 20.78 -13.27 -15.83
C ASP A 215 20.63 -13.18 -17.35
N VAL A 216 19.39 -13.15 -17.83
CA VAL A 216 19.11 -12.91 -19.24
C VAL A 216 19.48 -11.45 -19.48
N MET A 217 20.68 -11.19 -20.02
CA MET A 217 21.00 -9.91 -20.68
C MET A 217 20.05 -9.73 -21.88
N GLY A 218 18.82 -9.29 -21.61
CA GLY A 218 17.87 -8.90 -22.63
C GLY A 218 18.12 -7.44 -23.03
N LYS A 219 17.82 -7.13 -24.28
CA LYS A 219 17.81 -5.76 -24.79
C LYS A 219 16.94 -4.87 -23.91
N LEU A 220 17.51 -3.74 -23.50
CA LEU A 220 16.78 -2.64 -22.88
C LEU A 220 15.73 -2.12 -23.87
N ASP A 221 14.44 -2.18 -23.51
CA ASP A 221 13.43 -1.44 -24.24
C ASP A 221 13.55 0.08 -23.96
N LEU A 222 12.77 0.89 -24.68
CA LEU A 222 12.74 2.35 -24.55
C LEU A 222 12.45 2.84 -23.11
N ASP A 223 11.91 1.96 -22.25
CA ASP A 223 11.61 2.21 -20.84
C ASP A 223 12.65 1.62 -19.86
N GLY A 224 13.74 1.04 -20.39
CA GLY A 224 14.86 0.49 -19.62
C GLY A 224 14.67 -0.94 -19.09
N ARG A 225 13.77 -1.76 -19.66
CA ARG A 225 13.57 -3.16 -19.26
C ARG A 225 14.42 -4.12 -20.08
N VAL A 226 14.91 -5.18 -19.45
CA VAL A 226 15.23 -6.46 -20.08
C VAL A 226 13.92 -7.04 -20.64
N SER A 227 13.54 -6.64 -21.86
CA SER A 227 12.29 -7.09 -22.48
C SER A 227 12.51 -8.49 -23.05
N SER A 228 12.16 -9.53 -22.28
CA SER A 228 12.05 -10.88 -22.84
C SER A 228 10.72 -10.95 -23.59
N SER A 229 10.77 -11.13 -24.91
CA SER A 229 9.56 -11.16 -25.75
C SER A 229 8.53 -12.14 -25.17
N GLY A 230 7.33 -11.66 -24.80
CA GLY A 230 6.22 -12.50 -24.38
C GLY A 230 6.01 -12.70 -22.86
N THR A 231 6.69 -11.96 -21.98
CA THR A 231 6.39 -11.95 -20.53
C THR A 231 5.45 -10.83 -20.11
N PHE A 232 4.75 -10.99 -18.99
CA PHE A 232 3.94 -9.94 -18.37
C PHE A 232 3.94 -10.07 -16.85
N THR A 233 3.63 -8.99 -16.15
CA THR A 233 3.68 -8.90 -14.68
C THR A 233 2.30 -8.71 -14.07
N VAL A 234 2.11 -9.29 -12.88
CA VAL A 234 0.88 -9.23 -12.11
C VAL A 234 1.21 -8.85 -10.67
N LEU A 235 0.61 -7.76 -10.19
CA LEU A 235 0.67 -7.29 -8.81
C LEU A 235 -0.61 -7.71 -8.08
N SER A 236 -0.51 -8.24 -6.85
CA SER A 236 -1.62 -8.43 -5.92
C SER A 236 -1.33 -7.67 -4.63
N TYR A 237 -2.26 -6.84 -4.16
CA TYR A 237 -2.02 -6.03 -2.98
C TYR A 237 -3.31 -5.61 -2.25
N ASN A 238 -3.46 -6.03 -0.99
CA ASN A 238 -4.43 -5.44 -0.07
C ASN A 238 -3.90 -4.08 0.40
N ILE A 239 -4.62 -3.00 0.07
CA ILE A 239 -4.13 -1.63 0.31
C ILE A 239 -4.63 -1.00 1.61
N LEU A 240 -5.31 -1.77 2.47
CA LEU A 240 -5.92 -1.33 3.72
C LEU A 240 -6.91 -0.17 3.52
N ALA A 241 -8.21 -0.48 3.51
CA ALA A 241 -9.23 0.57 3.40
C ALA A 241 -9.12 1.58 4.54
N ASP A 242 -9.37 2.87 4.28
CA ASP A 242 -9.31 3.93 5.30
C ASP A 242 -10.31 3.76 6.43
N VAL A 243 -11.48 3.16 6.15
CA VAL A 243 -12.44 2.77 7.19
C VAL A 243 -11.84 1.79 8.22
N TYR A 244 -10.81 1.02 7.85
CA TYR A 244 -10.14 0.07 8.75
C TYR A 244 -8.84 0.64 9.36
N ALA A 245 -8.24 1.67 8.76
CA ALA A 245 -7.00 2.32 9.19
C ALA A 245 -7.15 3.22 10.44
N THR A 246 -7.75 2.68 11.50
CA THR A 246 -8.08 3.39 12.73
C THR A 246 -6.91 3.44 13.71
N ASN A 247 -6.85 4.47 14.56
CA ASN A 247 -5.82 4.57 15.61
C ASN A 247 -5.99 3.47 16.68
N GLU A 248 -7.20 2.93 16.85
CA GLU A 248 -7.49 1.82 17.75
C GLU A 248 -6.81 0.54 17.25
N ALA A 249 -7.02 0.18 15.98
CA ALA A 249 -6.42 -0.99 15.36
C ALA A 249 -4.89 -0.86 15.21
N PHE A 250 -4.42 0.36 14.90
CA PHE A 250 -3.02 0.62 14.56
C PHE A 250 -2.36 1.63 15.49
N SER A 251 -2.60 1.53 16.81
CA SER A 251 -2.09 2.45 17.85
C SER A 251 -0.57 2.66 17.90
N TYR A 252 0.21 1.81 17.23
CA TYR A 252 1.67 1.94 17.07
C TYR A 252 2.07 2.82 15.88
N CYS A 253 1.20 2.98 14.89
CA CYS A 253 1.46 3.80 13.72
C CYS A 253 1.03 5.24 14.01
N PRO A 254 1.88 6.25 13.75
CA PRO A 254 1.50 7.64 13.94
C PRO A 254 0.25 8.01 13.13
N SER A 255 -0.66 8.79 13.71
CA SER A 255 -1.93 9.17 13.07
C SER A 255 -1.76 9.83 11.69
N TRP A 256 -0.68 10.59 11.49
CA TRP A 256 -0.36 11.18 10.20
C TRP A 256 0.02 10.15 9.13
N ALA A 257 0.69 9.06 9.53
CA ALA A 257 1.07 7.98 8.63
C ALA A 257 -0.13 7.06 8.32
N LEU A 258 -1.11 6.99 9.23
CA LEU A 258 -2.40 6.34 9.00
C LEU A 258 -3.35 7.16 8.14
N SER A 259 -3.21 8.48 8.13
CA SER A 259 -4.13 9.35 7.40
C SER A 259 -4.18 9.06 5.89
N TRP A 260 -5.40 9.01 5.34
CA TRP A 260 -5.59 8.78 3.90
C TRP A 260 -4.77 9.71 2.97
N PRO A 261 -4.69 11.03 3.21
CA PRO A 261 -3.92 11.93 2.34
C PRO A 261 -2.45 11.52 2.22
N TYR A 262 -1.85 10.99 3.29
CA TYR A 262 -0.50 10.45 3.29
C TYR A 262 -0.45 9.09 2.59
N ARG A 263 -1.26 8.14 3.05
CA ARG A 263 -1.24 6.74 2.56
C ARG A 263 -1.49 6.66 1.06
N ARG A 264 -2.45 7.40 0.53
CA ARG A 264 -2.80 7.36 -0.91
C ARG A 264 -1.62 7.71 -1.81
N GLN A 265 -0.81 8.70 -1.42
CA GLN A 265 0.34 9.13 -2.20
C GLN A 265 1.47 8.12 -2.15
N ASN A 266 1.70 7.51 -0.98
CA ASN A 266 2.72 6.47 -0.84
C ASN A 266 2.31 5.18 -1.57
N LEU A 267 1.05 4.75 -1.42
CA LEU A 267 0.47 3.61 -2.16
C LEU A 267 0.57 3.81 -3.67
N LEU A 268 0.19 4.99 -4.18
CA LEU A 268 0.30 5.29 -5.61
C LEU A 268 1.75 5.22 -6.10
N ARG A 269 2.68 5.82 -5.35
CA ARG A 269 4.12 5.79 -5.68
C ARG A 269 4.67 4.37 -5.71
N GLU A 270 4.28 3.54 -4.74
CA GLU A 270 4.67 2.14 -4.68
C GLU A 270 4.10 1.34 -5.87
N ILE A 271 2.79 1.42 -6.10
CA ILE A 271 2.10 0.70 -7.17
C ILE A 271 2.65 1.08 -8.55
N VAL A 272 2.80 2.38 -8.81
CA VAL A 272 3.37 2.89 -10.07
C VAL A 272 4.84 2.50 -10.21
N GLY A 273 5.60 2.51 -9.10
CA GLY A 273 7.00 2.12 -9.05
C GLY A 273 7.25 0.69 -9.52
N TYR A 274 6.31 -0.23 -9.25
CA TYR A 274 6.40 -1.61 -9.71
C TYR A 274 6.16 -1.79 -11.23
N ARG A 275 5.49 -0.83 -11.89
CA ARG A 275 5.20 -0.86 -13.34
C ARG A 275 4.56 -2.18 -13.81
N ALA A 276 3.71 -2.79 -12.99
CA ALA A 276 3.06 -4.06 -13.27
C ALA A 276 2.13 -3.96 -14.49
N ASP A 277 1.99 -5.00 -15.30
CA ASP A 277 1.10 -4.93 -16.47
C ASP A 277 -0.36 -5.16 -16.10
N ILE A 278 -0.60 -5.90 -15.02
CA ILE A 278 -1.91 -6.14 -14.39
C ILE A 278 -1.75 -5.91 -12.87
N ILE A 279 -2.69 -5.19 -12.27
CA ILE A 279 -2.72 -4.88 -10.83
C ILE A 279 -4.05 -5.33 -10.26
N CYS A 280 -4.02 -6.16 -9.22
CA CYS A 280 -5.15 -6.64 -8.45
C CYS A 280 -5.08 -6.03 -7.04
N LEU A 281 -5.95 -5.08 -6.74
CA LEU A 281 -6.04 -4.47 -5.41
C LEU A 281 -7.26 -5.00 -4.66
N GLN A 282 -7.09 -5.23 -3.35
CA GLN A 282 -8.15 -5.52 -2.39
C GLN A 282 -8.31 -4.34 -1.42
N GLU A 283 -9.45 -4.26 -0.74
CA GLU A 283 -9.79 -3.17 0.19
C GLU A 283 -9.76 -1.75 -0.42
N VAL A 284 -10.14 -1.64 -1.69
CA VAL A 284 -10.25 -0.34 -2.35
C VAL A 284 -11.62 0.27 -2.02
N GLN A 285 -11.63 1.30 -1.17
CA GLN A 285 -12.85 2.08 -0.90
C GLN A 285 -13.38 2.76 -2.17
N SER A 286 -14.70 2.85 -2.26
CA SER A 286 -15.34 3.20 -3.53
C SER A 286 -15.18 4.66 -3.94
N ASP A 287 -15.20 5.60 -2.99
CA ASP A 287 -14.81 7.00 -3.24
C ASP A 287 -13.34 7.10 -3.66
N HIS A 288 -12.45 6.43 -2.94
CA HIS A 288 -11.01 6.46 -3.22
C HIS A 288 -10.66 5.84 -4.58
N PHE A 289 -11.44 4.86 -5.04
CA PHE A 289 -11.34 4.34 -6.40
C PHE A 289 -11.67 5.43 -7.43
N VAL A 290 -12.83 6.09 -7.29
CA VAL A 290 -13.35 7.05 -8.27
C VAL A 290 -12.54 8.34 -8.29
N GLU A 291 -12.19 8.86 -7.12
CA GLU A 291 -11.59 10.19 -6.97
C GLU A 291 -10.07 10.17 -7.09
N PHE A 292 -9.42 9.03 -6.84
CA PHE A 292 -7.96 8.94 -6.75
C PHE A 292 -7.37 7.83 -7.62
N PHE A 293 -7.61 6.55 -7.31
CA PHE A 293 -6.87 5.47 -7.98
C PHE A 293 -7.18 5.36 -9.48
N ALA A 294 -8.44 5.44 -9.88
CA ALA A 294 -8.82 5.37 -11.28
C ALA A 294 -8.21 6.54 -12.11
N PRO A 295 -8.39 7.82 -11.75
CA PRO A 295 -7.80 8.92 -12.51
C PRO A 295 -6.27 8.96 -12.43
N GLU A 296 -5.64 8.62 -11.31
CA GLU A 296 -4.18 8.63 -11.23
C GLU A 296 -3.53 7.50 -12.02
N LEU A 297 -4.05 6.26 -11.93
CA LEU A 297 -3.52 5.14 -12.73
C LEU A 297 -3.88 5.28 -14.22
N ASP A 298 -4.95 5.99 -14.58
CA ASP A 298 -5.25 6.35 -15.96
C ASP A 298 -4.12 7.15 -16.62
N LYS A 299 -3.56 8.14 -15.90
CA LYS A 299 -2.39 8.93 -16.35
C LYS A 299 -1.16 8.05 -16.62
N HIS A 300 -1.08 6.89 -15.98
CA HIS A 300 -0.03 5.89 -16.18
C HIS A 300 -0.39 4.81 -17.21
N GLY A 301 -1.47 5.00 -17.98
CA GLY A 301 -1.85 4.13 -19.10
C GLY A 301 -2.70 2.91 -18.71
N TYR A 302 -3.21 2.86 -17.48
CA TYR A 302 -4.03 1.75 -17.01
C TYR A 302 -5.52 1.97 -17.27
N GLN A 303 -6.20 0.93 -17.72
CA GLN A 303 -7.65 0.81 -17.65
C GLN A 303 -8.02 0.08 -16.36
N ALA A 304 -9.14 0.49 -15.73
CA ALA A 304 -9.59 -0.04 -14.46
C ALA A 304 -10.95 -0.75 -14.56
N LEU A 305 -11.12 -1.81 -13.78
CA LEU A 305 -12.40 -2.45 -13.48
C LEU A 305 -12.53 -2.59 -11.97
N TYR A 306 -13.70 -2.31 -11.42
CA TYR A 306 -13.93 -2.34 -9.97
C TYR A 306 -15.18 -3.14 -9.64
N LYS A 307 -15.14 -3.83 -8.49
CA LYS A 307 -16.29 -4.48 -7.86
C LYS A 307 -16.25 -4.19 -6.36
N ARG A 308 -17.20 -3.37 -5.91
CA ARG A 308 -17.48 -3.10 -4.50
C ARG A 308 -18.10 -4.32 -3.81
N LYS A 309 -17.84 -4.49 -2.51
CA LYS A 309 -18.60 -5.41 -1.64
C LYS A 309 -20.08 -5.05 -1.59
N THR A 310 -20.92 -6.02 -1.27
CA THR A 310 -22.38 -5.86 -1.25
C THR A 310 -22.86 -5.56 0.17
N ASN A 311 -22.66 -4.33 0.67
CA ASN A 311 -23.08 -3.98 2.03
C ASN A 311 -24.62 -3.97 2.16
N GLU A 312 -25.22 -5.12 2.52
CA GLU A 312 -26.68 -5.25 2.68
C GLU A 312 -27.18 -4.72 4.03
N VAL A 313 -26.29 -4.30 4.96
CA VAL A 313 -26.68 -4.06 6.36
C VAL A 313 -26.12 -2.75 6.95
N TYR A 314 -26.96 -1.71 6.89
CA TYR A 314 -27.18 -0.69 7.95
C TYR A 314 -26.17 0.40 8.32
N ASN A 315 -24.98 0.55 7.72
CA ASN A 315 -24.09 1.67 8.09
C ASN A 315 -23.68 2.59 6.92
N GLY A 316 -24.55 3.55 6.62
CA GLY A 316 -24.20 4.96 6.77
C GLY A 316 -23.27 5.68 5.79
N ASN A 317 -22.67 5.07 4.76
CA ASN A 317 -22.24 5.77 3.53
C ASN A 317 -21.84 4.75 2.47
N ILE A 318 -22.53 4.72 1.33
CA ILE A 318 -22.22 3.80 0.22
C ILE A 318 -20.79 4.03 -0.32
N GLN A 319 -20.26 5.25 -0.16
CA GLN A 319 -18.95 5.65 -0.66
C GLN A 319 -17.79 4.99 0.09
N THR A 320 -17.95 4.67 1.38
CA THR A 320 -16.85 4.14 2.22
C THR A 320 -16.71 2.62 2.15
N ILE A 321 -17.59 1.93 1.44
CA ILE A 321 -17.53 0.48 1.25
C ILE A 321 -16.35 0.14 0.34
N ASP A 322 -15.55 -0.84 0.74
CA ASP A 322 -14.41 -1.32 -0.01
C ASP A 322 -14.76 -2.40 -1.05
N GLY A 323 -13.77 -2.82 -1.83
CA GLY A 323 -13.93 -3.81 -2.89
C GLY A 323 -12.63 -4.20 -3.55
N CYS A 324 -12.76 -4.93 -4.65
CA CYS A 324 -11.63 -5.38 -5.47
C CYS A 324 -11.55 -4.55 -6.76
N ALA A 325 -10.35 -4.06 -7.07
CA ALA A 325 -10.07 -3.36 -8.32
C ALA A 325 -9.02 -4.12 -9.15
N THR A 326 -9.23 -4.23 -10.45
CA THR A 326 -8.26 -4.78 -11.40
C THR A 326 -7.91 -3.72 -12.43
N PHE A 327 -6.64 -3.33 -12.46
CA PHE A 327 -6.09 -2.41 -13.45
C PHE A 327 -5.21 -3.18 -14.44
N PHE A 328 -5.16 -2.76 -15.69
CA PHE A 328 -4.28 -3.35 -16.69
C PHE A 328 -3.84 -2.31 -17.73
N ARG A 329 -2.61 -2.44 -18.20
CA ARG A 329 -2.00 -1.56 -19.21
C ARG A 329 -2.73 -1.64 -20.55
N ARG A 330 -3.25 -0.51 -21.05
CA ARG A 330 -4.03 -0.46 -22.31
C ARG A 330 -3.22 -0.80 -23.55
N ASP A 331 -1.93 -0.52 -23.53
CA ASP A 331 -1.00 -0.83 -24.62
C ASP A 331 -0.66 -2.34 -24.65
N ARG A 332 -0.83 -3.04 -23.53
CA ARG A 332 -0.50 -4.46 -23.41
C ARG A 332 -1.70 -5.40 -23.40
N PHE A 333 -2.85 -4.93 -22.91
CA PHE A 333 -4.05 -5.74 -22.76
C PHE A 333 -5.30 -5.01 -23.26
N ALA A 334 -6.25 -5.78 -23.78
CA ALA A 334 -7.63 -5.33 -24.00
C ALA A 334 -8.58 -6.12 -23.10
N HIS A 335 -9.60 -5.45 -22.56
CA HIS A 335 -10.70 -6.11 -21.87
C HIS A 335 -11.56 -6.92 -22.85
N VAL A 336 -11.86 -8.17 -22.49
CA VAL A 336 -12.75 -9.03 -23.28
C VAL A 336 -14.04 -9.30 -22.52
N LYS A 337 -13.93 -9.72 -21.25
CA LYS A 337 -15.09 -10.06 -20.44
C LYS A 337 -14.81 -9.85 -18.97
N LYS A 338 -15.84 -9.49 -18.22
CA LYS A 338 -15.82 -9.35 -16.76
C LYS A 338 -16.91 -10.23 -16.16
N TYR A 339 -16.60 -10.91 -15.07
CA TYR A 339 -17.54 -11.63 -14.23
C TYR A 339 -17.42 -11.11 -12.80
N GLU A 340 -18.54 -10.77 -12.19
CA GLU A 340 -18.62 -10.35 -10.80
C GLU A 340 -19.20 -11.49 -9.98
N VAL A 341 -18.47 -11.95 -8.98
CA VAL A 341 -18.95 -12.95 -8.04
C VAL A 341 -19.36 -12.22 -6.77
N GLU A 342 -20.63 -12.33 -6.41
CA GLU A 342 -21.16 -11.90 -5.12
C GLU A 342 -21.48 -13.16 -4.33
N PHE A 343 -20.71 -13.42 -3.27
CA PHE A 343 -20.87 -14.65 -2.50
C PHE A 343 -22.23 -14.73 -1.81
N ASN A 344 -22.83 -13.59 -1.45
CA ASN A 344 -24.20 -13.52 -0.97
C ASN A 344 -25.22 -14.06 -1.99
N LYS A 345 -25.14 -13.63 -3.26
CA LYS A 345 -26.03 -14.14 -4.33
C LYS A 345 -25.82 -15.63 -4.55
N ALA A 346 -24.57 -16.09 -4.52
CA ALA A 346 -24.27 -17.52 -4.61
C ALA A 346 -24.87 -18.30 -3.43
N ALA A 347 -24.82 -17.76 -2.21
CA ALA A 347 -25.41 -18.38 -1.02
C ALA A 347 -26.94 -18.42 -1.11
N GLN A 348 -27.58 -17.33 -1.55
CA GLN A 348 -29.03 -17.27 -1.77
C GLN A 348 -29.49 -18.31 -2.82
N SER A 349 -28.68 -18.58 -3.85
CA SER A 349 -28.98 -19.60 -4.86
C SER A 349 -28.97 -21.04 -4.33
N LEU A 350 -28.40 -21.30 -3.14
CA LEU A 350 -28.49 -22.60 -2.47
C LEU A 350 -29.90 -22.87 -1.90
N THR A 351 -30.73 -21.83 -1.80
CA THR A 351 -32.10 -21.92 -1.32
C THR A 351 -33.07 -21.81 -2.50
N ASP A 352 -33.83 -22.88 -2.76
CA ASP A 352 -34.89 -22.86 -3.75
C ASP A 352 -36.04 -21.94 -3.28
N PRO A 353 -36.41 -20.89 -4.03
CA PRO A 353 -37.51 -19.99 -3.67
C PRO A 353 -38.86 -20.71 -3.48
N ALA A 354 -39.04 -21.88 -4.09
CA ALA A 354 -40.29 -22.64 -4.04
C ALA A 354 -40.43 -23.56 -2.81
N THR A 355 -39.36 -23.73 -2.02
CA THR A 355 -39.35 -24.65 -0.87
C THR A 355 -39.38 -23.90 0.46
N ILE A 356 -40.22 -24.33 1.41
CA ILE A 356 -40.23 -23.79 2.79
C ILE A 356 -38.83 -23.92 3.39
N LEU A 357 -38.19 -22.79 3.70
CA LEU A 357 -36.84 -22.76 4.24
C LEU A 357 -36.83 -23.29 5.67
N THR A 358 -36.21 -24.45 5.89
CA THR A 358 -35.99 -25.01 7.23
C THR A 358 -35.13 -24.04 8.07
N ALA A 359 -35.29 -24.08 9.40
CA ALA A 359 -34.48 -23.25 10.29
C ALA A 359 -32.97 -23.45 10.08
N GLN A 360 -32.55 -24.69 9.82
CA GLN A 360 -31.16 -25.02 9.50
C GLN A 360 -30.67 -24.34 8.21
N LYS A 361 -31.45 -24.36 7.12
CA LYS A 361 -31.07 -23.68 5.86
C LYS A 361 -31.03 -22.16 6.03
N ARG A 362 -31.92 -21.58 6.83
CA ARG A 362 -31.89 -20.14 7.17
C ARG A 362 -30.62 -19.78 7.94
N ASN A 363 -30.25 -20.58 8.94
CA ASN A 363 -29.02 -20.36 9.70
C ASN A 363 -27.77 -20.50 8.81
N ALA A 364 -27.75 -21.48 7.91
CA ALA A 364 -26.67 -21.66 6.93
C ALA A 364 -26.53 -20.45 6.02
N LEU A 365 -27.64 -19.94 5.48
CA LEU A 365 -27.67 -18.74 4.65
C LEU A 365 -27.14 -17.51 5.43
N ASN A 366 -27.63 -17.27 6.64
CA ASN A 366 -27.17 -16.16 7.48
C ASN A 366 -25.67 -16.26 7.84
N ARG A 367 -25.14 -17.48 7.96
CA ARG A 367 -23.71 -17.71 8.19
C ARG A 367 -22.89 -17.36 6.95
N LEU A 368 -23.38 -17.67 5.74
CA LEU A 368 -22.70 -17.41 4.46
C LEU A 368 -22.78 -15.96 3.96
N ILE A 369 -23.83 -15.22 4.32
CA ILE A 369 -23.99 -13.80 3.92
C ILE A 369 -22.96 -12.95 4.67
N LYS A 370 -21.92 -12.50 3.96
CA LYS A 370 -20.76 -11.78 4.50
C LYS A 370 -20.24 -10.66 3.59
N ASP A 371 -20.94 -10.39 2.48
CA ASP A 371 -20.72 -9.26 1.56
C ASP A 371 -19.42 -9.31 0.74
N ASP A 372 -18.62 -10.37 0.93
CA ASP A 372 -17.39 -10.63 0.19
C ASP A 372 -17.66 -10.82 -1.31
N VAL A 373 -16.67 -10.48 -2.13
CA VAL A 373 -16.78 -10.48 -3.60
C VAL A 373 -15.50 -10.96 -4.28
N ALA A 374 -15.64 -11.43 -5.52
CA ALA A 374 -14.53 -11.61 -6.44
C ALA A 374 -14.80 -10.92 -7.79
N LEU A 375 -13.73 -10.40 -8.38
CA LEU A 375 -13.71 -9.78 -9.70
C LEU A 375 -12.86 -10.63 -10.64
N ILE A 376 -13.49 -11.23 -11.66
CA ILE A 376 -12.81 -12.06 -12.65
C ILE A 376 -12.82 -11.30 -13.99
N VAL A 377 -11.64 -11.15 -14.59
CA VAL A 377 -11.45 -10.41 -15.83
C VAL A 377 -10.73 -11.28 -16.84
N VAL A 378 -11.30 -11.40 -18.04
CA VAL A 378 -10.64 -12.00 -19.20
C VAL A 378 -10.04 -10.88 -20.04
N LEU A 379 -8.72 -10.95 -20.24
CA LEU A 379 -7.93 -9.98 -20.98
C LEU A 379 -7.34 -10.63 -22.22
N GLU A 380 -7.23 -9.86 -23.30
CA GLU A 380 -6.50 -10.22 -24.52
C GLU A 380 -5.15 -9.53 -24.54
N SER A 381 -4.08 -10.31 -24.69
CA SER A 381 -2.71 -9.80 -24.86
C SER A 381 -2.51 -9.16 -26.23
N LYS A 382 -1.88 -7.98 -26.24
CA LYS A 382 -1.51 -7.21 -27.45
C LYS A 382 -0.03 -7.30 -27.81
N PHE A 383 0.81 -7.84 -26.92
CA PHE A 383 2.28 -7.88 -27.10
C PHE A 383 2.78 -9.19 -27.70
N SER A 384 1.87 -10.06 -28.11
CA SER A 384 2.18 -11.34 -28.72
C SER A 384 2.33 -11.17 -30.21
N THR A 385 3.51 -11.45 -30.75
CA THR A 385 3.69 -11.51 -32.21
C THR A 385 2.85 -12.67 -32.78
N PRO A 386 2.14 -12.48 -33.90
CA PRO A 386 1.51 -13.60 -34.61
C PRO A 386 2.60 -14.61 -34.94
N THR A 387 2.51 -15.81 -34.38
CA THR A 387 3.40 -16.89 -34.81
C THR A 387 3.00 -17.32 -36.21
N VAL A 388 3.99 -17.67 -37.05
CA VAL A 388 3.80 -18.17 -38.42
C VAL A 388 2.80 -19.35 -38.45
N ASP A 389 2.69 -20.07 -37.34
CA ASP A 389 1.87 -21.28 -37.18
C ASP A 389 0.41 -21.02 -36.75
N ASN A 390 0.02 -19.80 -36.38
CA ASN A 390 -1.37 -19.46 -35.98
C ASN A 390 -1.70 -17.96 -36.20
N PRO A 391 -1.81 -17.51 -37.46
CA PRO A 391 -2.27 -16.15 -37.75
C PRO A 391 -3.70 -15.96 -37.22
N GLY A 392 -3.87 -15.12 -36.19
CA GLY A 392 -5.18 -14.68 -35.69
C GLY A 392 -5.69 -15.31 -34.40
N LYS A 393 -4.94 -16.21 -33.73
CA LYS A 393 -5.38 -16.74 -32.43
C LYS A 393 -5.17 -15.70 -31.32
N ARG A 394 -6.28 -15.18 -30.78
CA ARG A 394 -6.29 -14.27 -29.62
C ARG A 394 -5.61 -14.96 -28.43
N GLN A 395 -4.62 -14.31 -27.82
CA GLN A 395 -3.99 -14.81 -26.61
C GLN A 395 -4.72 -14.22 -25.40
N LEU A 396 -5.52 -15.05 -24.74
CA LEU A 396 -6.32 -14.65 -23.59
C LEU A 396 -5.60 -15.00 -22.28
N VAL A 397 -5.87 -14.25 -21.22
CA VAL A 397 -5.53 -14.55 -19.83
C VAL A 397 -6.73 -14.23 -18.96
N CYS A 398 -7.07 -15.11 -18.03
CA CYS A 398 -8.12 -14.91 -17.03
C CYS A 398 -7.46 -14.53 -15.70
N VAL A 399 -7.88 -13.42 -15.10
CA VAL A 399 -7.37 -12.94 -13.82
C VAL A 399 -8.54 -12.81 -12.84
N ALA A 400 -8.50 -13.58 -11.76
CA ALA A 400 -9.39 -13.44 -10.62
C ALA A 400 -8.70 -12.59 -9.55
N ASN A 401 -9.44 -11.65 -8.98
CA ASN A 401 -9.06 -10.85 -7.83
C ASN A 401 -10.16 -10.98 -6.76
N THR A 402 -9.83 -11.43 -5.56
CA THR A 402 -10.82 -11.66 -4.48
C THR A 402 -10.33 -11.14 -3.14
N HIS A 403 -11.28 -10.83 -2.26
CA HIS A 403 -11.05 -10.66 -0.83
C HIS A 403 -12.04 -11.59 -0.10
N ILE A 404 -11.52 -12.70 0.45
CA ILE A 404 -12.28 -13.72 1.17
C ILE A 404 -12.50 -13.28 2.61
N ASN A 405 -13.55 -13.79 3.25
CA ASN A 405 -13.95 -13.39 4.60
C ASN A 405 -12.79 -13.33 5.61
N GLY A 406 -12.66 -12.22 6.34
CA GLY A 406 -11.59 -12.01 7.33
C GLY A 406 -11.78 -12.72 8.68
N ASN A 407 -13.01 -13.12 9.04
CA ASN A 407 -13.29 -13.64 10.38
C ASN A 407 -12.66 -15.02 10.60
N GLN A 408 -11.76 -15.14 11.58
CA GLN A 408 -11.01 -16.37 11.86
C GLN A 408 -11.87 -17.54 12.33
N ASP A 409 -13.06 -17.28 12.89
CA ASP A 409 -13.99 -18.31 13.36
C ASP A 409 -14.90 -18.87 12.25
N LEU A 410 -14.82 -18.31 11.05
CA LEU A 410 -15.66 -18.66 9.90
C LEU A 410 -14.91 -19.47 8.84
N LYS A 411 -14.09 -20.43 9.27
CA LYS A 411 -13.26 -21.28 8.38
C LYS A 411 -14.08 -22.01 7.30
N ASP A 412 -15.27 -22.49 7.66
CA ASP A 412 -16.23 -23.12 6.76
C ASP A 412 -16.76 -22.14 5.69
N VAL A 413 -17.02 -20.88 6.08
CA VAL A 413 -17.41 -19.83 5.13
C VAL A 413 -16.26 -19.51 4.17
N LYS A 414 -15.03 -19.34 4.67
CA LYS A 414 -13.83 -19.11 3.83
C LYS A 414 -13.66 -20.24 2.82
N LEU A 415 -13.74 -21.49 3.28
CA LEU A 415 -13.64 -22.68 2.42
C LEU A 415 -14.74 -22.72 1.37
N TRP A 416 -15.98 -22.44 1.75
CA TRP A 416 -17.12 -22.39 0.83
C TRP A 416 -16.96 -21.29 -0.23
N GLN A 417 -16.48 -20.09 0.14
CA GLN A 417 -16.23 -18.99 -0.79
C GLN A 417 -15.13 -19.35 -1.79
N VAL A 418 -14.00 -19.88 -1.31
CA VAL A 418 -12.89 -20.34 -2.16
C VAL A 418 -13.35 -21.45 -3.12
N HIS A 419 -14.08 -22.43 -2.61
CA HIS A 419 -14.64 -23.50 -3.45
C HIS A 419 -15.59 -22.95 -4.52
N THR A 420 -16.48 -22.02 -4.16
CA THR A 420 -17.42 -21.38 -5.09
C THR A 420 -16.69 -20.61 -6.19
N LEU A 421 -15.65 -19.85 -5.84
CA LEU A 421 -14.80 -19.15 -6.80
C LEU A 421 -14.14 -20.11 -7.79
N LEU A 422 -13.52 -21.18 -7.28
CA LEU A 422 -12.81 -22.17 -8.10
C LEU A 422 -13.76 -22.92 -9.04
N LYS A 423 -14.98 -23.27 -8.60
CA LYS A 423 -16.02 -23.83 -9.47
C LYS A 423 -16.47 -22.86 -10.55
N GLY A 424 -16.54 -21.57 -10.26
CA GLY A 424 -16.77 -20.53 -11.27
C GLY A 424 -15.66 -20.49 -12.31
N LEU A 425 -14.40 -20.53 -11.87
CA LEU A 425 -13.23 -20.53 -12.74
C LEU A 425 -13.12 -21.79 -13.61
N GLU A 426 -13.43 -22.99 -13.07
CA GLU A 426 -13.48 -24.22 -13.87
C GLU A 426 -14.44 -24.11 -15.05
N LYS A 427 -15.63 -23.53 -14.85
CA LYS A 427 -16.60 -23.32 -15.94
C LYS A 427 -16.03 -22.42 -17.03
N ILE A 428 -15.29 -21.38 -16.64
CA ILE A 428 -14.60 -20.49 -17.59
C ILE A 428 -13.47 -21.25 -18.31
N ALA A 429 -12.68 -22.05 -17.58
CA ALA A 429 -11.55 -22.81 -18.12
C ALA A 429 -12.00 -23.80 -19.19
N VAL A 430 -13.07 -24.56 -18.91
CA VAL A 430 -13.66 -25.52 -19.85
C VAL A 430 -14.18 -24.82 -21.11
N SER A 431 -14.72 -23.60 -20.98
CA SER A 431 -15.31 -22.89 -22.12
C SER A 431 -14.30 -22.31 -23.11
N ALA A 432 -13.06 -22.05 -22.70
CA ALA A 432 -12.16 -21.23 -23.49
C ALA A 432 -10.66 -21.56 -23.38
N ASP A 433 -10.26 -22.59 -22.62
CA ASP A 433 -8.87 -23.07 -22.55
C ASP A 433 -7.84 -21.95 -22.28
N ILE A 434 -8.19 -21.09 -21.31
CA ILE A 434 -7.50 -19.83 -21.00
C ILE A 434 -6.57 -20.03 -19.79
N PRO A 435 -5.29 -19.59 -19.85
CA PRO A 435 -4.42 -19.48 -18.68
C PRO A 435 -5.05 -18.64 -17.57
N MET A 436 -4.96 -19.09 -16.32
CA MET A 436 -5.59 -18.42 -15.19
C MET A 436 -4.59 -17.96 -14.15
N LEU A 437 -4.88 -16.79 -13.59
CA LEU A 437 -4.25 -16.21 -12.42
C LEU A 437 -5.33 -16.01 -11.36
N VAL A 438 -5.09 -16.46 -10.14
CA VAL A 438 -5.99 -16.28 -9.00
C VAL A 438 -5.23 -15.51 -7.93
N CYS A 439 -5.52 -14.22 -7.86
CA CYS A 439 -4.91 -13.26 -6.95
C CYS A 439 -5.90 -12.88 -5.87
N GLY A 440 -5.41 -12.51 -4.69
CA GLY A 440 -6.25 -11.96 -3.66
C GLY A 440 -5.71 -12.13 -2.26
N ASP A 441 -6.43 -11.50 -1.34
CA ASP A 441 -6.37 -11.77 0.09
C ASP A 441 -7.39 -12.88 0.39
N PHE A 442 -6.87 -14.05 0.76
CA PHE A 442 -7.69 -15.22 1.07
C PHE A 442 -8.00 -15.32 2.55
N ASN A 443 -7.44 -14.46 3.40
CA ASN A 443 -7.56 -14.52 4.85
C ASN A 443 -7.34 -15.94 5.41
N SER A 444 -6.47 -16.72 4.76
CA SER A 444 -6.29 -18.15 4.99
C SER A 444 -4.79 -18.46 5.00
N VAL A 445 -4.29 -18.93 6.13
CA VAL A 445 -2.88 -19.27 6.30
C VAL A 445 -2.50 -20.54 5.54
N PRO A 446 -1.22 -20.72 5.16
CA PRO A 446 -0.75 -21.95 4.53
C PRO A 446 -1.10 -23.19 5.36
N GLY A 447 -1.57 -24.25 4.70
CA GLY A 447 -2.00 -25.50 5.36
C GLY A 447 -3.44 -25.51 5.91
N SER A 448 -4.16 -24.37 5.87
CA SER A 448 -5.61 -24.35 6.14
C SER A 448 -6.40 -25.06 5.04
N ALA A 449 -7.65 -25.45 5.31
CA ALA A 449 -8.48 -26.11 4.30
C ALA A 449 -8.68 -25.28 3.01
N PRO A 450 -8.95 -23.95 3.06
CA PRO A 450 -9.02 -23.13 1.84
C PRO A 450 -7.70 -23.10 1.06
N HIS A 451 -6.56 -23.01 1.76
CA HIS A 451 -5.23 -23.06 1.13
C HIS A 451 -4.97 -24.43 0.49
N HIS A 452 -5.28 -25.53 1.17
CA HIS A 452 -5.16 -26.87 0.59
C HIS A 452 -6.05 -27.06 -0.64
N LEU A 453 -7.26 -26.51 -0.63
CA LEU A 453 -8.11 -26.55 -1.81
C LEU A 453 -7.42 -25.86 -2.99
N LEU A 454 -6.87 -24.64 -2.81
CA LEU A 454 -6.15 -23.88 -3.84
C LEU A 454 -4.86 -24.57 -4.31
N ALA A 455 -4.02 -25.01 -3.38
CA ALA A 455 -2.66 -25.47 -3.64
C ALA A 455 -2.58 -26.96 -4.02
N ARG A 456 -3.54 -27.78 -3.57
CA ARG A 456 -3.55 -29.24 -3.81
C ARG A 456 -4.72 -29.70 -4.65
N GLY A 457 -5.67 -28.81 -4.97
CA GLY A 457 -6.87 -29.13 -5.74
C GLY A 457 -7.93 -29.90 -4.96
N LYS A 458 -7.71 -30.21 -3.68
CA LYS A 458 -8.67 -30.93 -2.83
C LYS A 458 -8.42 -30.72 -1.34
N VAL A 459 -9.46 -30.92 -0.54
CA VAL A 459 -9.36 -31.02 0.93
C VAL A 459 -9.62 -32.45 1.35
N GLU A 460 -8.70 -33.04 2.12
CA GLU A 460 -8.89 -34.40 2.64
C GLU A 460 -10.01 -34.43 3.68
N PRO A 461 -10.89 -35.46 3.69
CA PRO A 461 -12.01 -35.53 4.64
C PRO A 461 -11.62 -35.52 6.12
N THR A 462 -10.38 -35.89 6.44
CA THR A 462 -9.81 -35.92 7.80
C THR A 462 -9.16 -34.60 8.22
N HIS A 463 -9.25 -33.56 7.38
CA HIS A 463 -8.63 -32.27 7.66
C HIS A 463 -9.23 -31.61 8.93
N PRO A 464 -8.41 -31.06 9.85
CA PRO A 464 -8.88 -30.55 11.13
C PRO A 464 -9.89 -29.41 11.01
N ASP A 465 -9.72 -28.52 10.02
CA ASP A 465 -10.69 -27.43 9.78
C ASP A 465 -12.10 -27.94 9.42
N LEU A 466 -12.24 -29.17 8.89
CA LEU A 466 -13.54 -29.76 8.59
C LEU A 466 -14.25 -30.33 9.83
N ALA A 467 -13.56 -30.43 10.97
CA ALA A 467 -14.18 -30.80 12.23
C ALA A 467 -15.12 -29.69 12.76
N VAL A 468 -14.95 -28.45 12.27
CA VAL A 468 -15.72 -27.27 12.66
C VAL A 468 -16.60 -26.82 11.49
N ASP A 469 -17.64 -27.62 11.20
CA ASP A 469 -18.68 -27.30 10.22
C ASP A 469 -20.08 -27.40 10.87
N PRO A 470 -20.45 -26.43 11.73
CA PRO A 470 -21.65 -26.51 12.57
C PRO A 470 -22.95 -26.58 11.77
N LEU A 471 -22.94 -26.17 10.50
CA LEU A 471 -24.12 -26.10 9.63
C LEU A 471 -24.04 -27.04 8.42
N ASN A 472 -23.01 -27.89 8.34
CA ASN A 472 -22.74 -28.81 7.24
C ASN A 472 -22.63 -28.11 5.86
N LEU A 473 -22.00 -26.93 5.83
CA LEU A 473 -21.81 -26.12 4.62
C LEU A 473 -20.83 -26.77 3.63
N CYS A 474 -19.92 -27.61 4.13
CA CYS A 474 -18.82 -28.19 3.37
C CYS A 474 -19.07 -29.65 2.96
N GLN A 475 -20.29 -30.16 3.17
CA GLN A 475 -20.68 -31.54 2.85
C GLN A 475 -21.26 -31.69 1.42
N PRO A 476 -21.10 -32.88 0.79
CA PRO A 476 -20.20 -33.96 1.19
C PRO A 476 -18.73 -33.58 0.99
N HIS A 477 -17.84 -33.92 1.93
CA HIS A 477 -16.40 -33.61 1.84
C HIS A 477 -15.74 -34.10 0.53
N SER A 478 -16.27 -35.17 -0.07
CA SER A 478 -15.81 -35.69 -1.37
C SER A 478 -15.93 -34.70 -2.53
N LYS A 479 -16.76 -33.66 -2.40
CA LYS A 479 -16.93 -32.61 -3.42
C LYS A 479 -16.02 -31.41 -3.25
N LEU A 480 -15.22 -31.34 -2.17
CA LEU A 480 -14.27 -30.26 -1.92
C LEU A 480 -13.00 -30.45 -2.77
N SER A 481 -13.15 -30.31 -4.09
CA SER A 481 -12.05 -30.47 -5.05
C SER A 481 -12.24 -29.63 -6.31
N HIS A 482 -11.16 -29.38 -7.04
CA HIS A 482 -11.14 -28.77 -8.37
C HIS A 482 -10.00 -29.33 -9.24
N GLN A 483 -10.10 -29.13 -10.55
CA GLN A 483 -9.24 -29.67 -11.59
C GLN A 483 -8.27 -28.63 -12.18
N LEU A 484 -8.37 -27.36 -11.76
CA LEU A 484 -7.41 -26.33 -12.17
C LEU A 484 -6.01 -26.69 -11.66
N PRO A 485 -4.97 -26.74 -12.52
CA PRO A 485 -3.60 -27.08 -12.13
C PRO A 485 -2.89 -25.88 -11.50
N LEU A 486 -3.43 -25.40 -10.38
CA LEU A 486 -2.94 -24.20 -9.70
C LEU A 486 -1.67 -24.47 -8.90
N VAL A 487 -0.72 -23.53 -8.97
CA VAL A 487 0.50 -23.50 -8.15
C VAL A 487 0.69 -22.08 -7.62
N SER A 488 1.11 -21.94 -6.36
CA SER A 488 1.47 -20.63 -5.78
C SER A 488 2.74 -20.10 -6.46
N ALA A 489 2.71 -18.87 -6.97
CA ALA A 489 3.85 -18.26 -7.64
C ALA A 489 5.09 -18.22 -6.73
N TYR A 490 4.92 -17.82 -5.47
CA TYR A 490 6.01 -17.65 -4.51
C TYR A 490 6.63 -18.96 -4.02
N SER A 491 5.90 -20.08 -4.11
CA SER A 491 6.48 -21.41 -3.88
C SER A 491 7.63 -21.76 -4.84
N SER A 492 7.73 -21.05 -5.98
CA SER A 492 8.81 -21.23 -6.95
C SER A 492 10.21 -20.90 -6.39
N PHE A 493 10.29 -20.03 -5.36
CA PHE A 493 11.56 -19.73 -4.69
C PHE A 493 12.13 -20.97 -3.94
N ALA A 494 11.29 -21.90 -3.52
CA ALA A 494 11.73 -23.15 -2.91
C ALA A 494 12.25 -24.16 -3.96
N ILE A 495 11.66 -24.16 -5.16
CA ILE A 495 11.75 -25.29 -6.11
C ILE A 495 12.94 -25.20 -7.09
N LYS A 496 13.65 -24.06 -7.21
CA LYS A 496 14.69 -23.90 -8.25
C LYS A 496 15.95 -23.14 -7.82
N GLY A 497 17.13 -23.66 -8.23
CA GLY A 497 18.39 -22.92 -8.42
C GLY A 497 19.31 -22.72 -7.20
N VAL A 498 20.63 -22.76 -7.41
CA VAL A 498 21.65 -22.33 -6.44
C VAL A 498 22.10 -20.93 -6.86
N GLY A 499 21.59 -19.89 -6.20
CA GLY A 499 21.93 -18.51 -6.51
C GLY A 499 21.88 -17.66 -5.24
N ILE A 500 22.89 -16.81 -5.02
CA ILE A 500 23.10 -16.05 -3.77
C ILE A 500 21.88 -15.18 -3.40
N GLY A 501 21.11 -14.72 -4.40
CA GLY A 501 19.85 -13.99 -4.20
C GLY A 501 18.66 -14.85 -3.78
N LEU A 502 18.60 -16.11 -4.23
CA LEU A 502 17.51 -17.05 -3.93
C LEU A 502 17.61 -17.61 -2.52
N ASP A 503 18.82 -17.82 -1.99
CA ASP A 503 19.00 -18.33 -0.62
C ASP A 503 18.46 -17.36 0.45
N LYS A 504 18.55 -16.04 0.20
CA LYS A 504 17.91 -15.04 1.06
C LYS A 504 16.39 -15.14 1.00
N GLN A 505 15.80 -15.39 -0.17
CA GLN A 505 14.35 -15.54 -0.32
C GLN A 505 13.85 -16.85 0.31
N ARG A 506 14.60 -17.95 0.19
CA ARG A 506 14.25 -19.24 0.82
C ARG A 506 14.12 -19.15 2.34
N LYS A 507 14.97 -18.37 3.00
CA LYS A 507 14.86 -18.10 4.45
C LYS A 507 13.58 -17.35 4.83
N ARG A 508 12.91 -16.73 3.86
CA ARG A 508 11.65 -16.00 4.02
C ARG A 508 10.43 -16.84 3.61
N LEU A 509 10.63 -18.14 3.38
CA LEU A 509 9.56 -19.10 3.16
C LEU A 509 9.44 -20.04 4.37
N ASP A 510 8.22 -20.51 4.61
CA ASP A 510 7.98 -21.63 5.50
C ASP A 510 8.46 -22.94 4.83
N PRO A 511 9.33 -23.74 5.49
CA PRO A 511 9.92 -24.94 4.88
C PRO A 511 8.93 -26.10 4.68
N THR A 512 7.77 -26.06 5.33
CA THR A 512 6.75 -27.12 5.23
C THR A 512 5.81 -26.87 4.06
N THR A 513 5.42 -25.61 3.88
CA THR A 513 4.41 -25.21 2.89
C THR A 513 5.01 -24.56 1.65
N ASN A 514 6.26 -24.11 1.72
CA ASN A 514 6.97 -23.32 0.70
C ASN A 514 6.31 -21.97 0.38
N GLU A 515 5.37 -21.51 1.21
CA GLU A 515 4.77 -20.19 1.07
C GLU A 515 5.62 -19.15 1.83
N PRO A 516 5.46 -17.84 1.54
CA PRO A 516 6.09 -16.80 2.34
C PRO A 516 5.81 -16.97 3.84
N LEU A 517 6.72 -16.53 4.69
CA LEU A 517 6.48 -16.50 6.14
C LEU A 517 5.32 -15.56 6.49
N PHE A 518 5.23 -14.43 5.78
CA PHE A 518 4.16 -13.49 5.95
C PHE A 518 3.87 -12.68 4.69
N THR A 519 2.62 -12.22 4.60
CA THR A 519 2.19 -11.16 3.69
C THR A 519 1.40 -10.07 4.41
N ASN A 520 0.87 -10.38 5.60
CA ASN A 520 0.34 -9.42 6.57
C ASN A 520 1.23 -9.42 7.83
N CYS A 521 1.51 -8.24 8.39
CA CYS A 521 2.32 -8.10 9.59
C CYS A 521 1.83 -6.96 10.48
N THR A 522 0.87 -7.24 11.35
CA THR A 522 0.42 -6.31 12.40
C THR A 522 1.14 -6.59 13.74
N ARG A 523 0.82 -5.80 14.77
CA ARG A 523 1.29 -6.05 16.14
C ARG A 523 0.91 -7.46 16.62
N ASP A 524 -0.35 -7.84 16.38
CA ASP A 524 -0.96 -9.02 16.99
C ASP A 524 -1.02 -10.24 16.07
N PHE A 525 -0.80 -10.06 14.76
CA PHE A 525 -0.79 -11.14 13.78
C PHE A 525 0.35 -10.98 12.78
N ILE A 526 0.99 -12.10 12.44
CA ILE A 526 1.91 -12.22 11.32
C ILE A 526 1.65 -13.53 10.61
N GLY A 527 1.52 -13.47 9.29
CA GLY A 527 1.27 -14.66 8.49
C GLY A 527 0.95 -14.35 7.05
N THR A 528 0.92 -15.40 6.23
CA THR A 528 0.62 -15.31 4.80
C THR A 528 -0.87 -15.46 4.58
N LEU A 529 -1.47 -14.43 4.01
CA LEU A 529 -2.89 -14.35 3.67
C LEU A 529 -3.11 -14.09 2.17
N ASP A 530 -2.12 -13.51 1.52
CA ASP A 530 -2.16 -13.07 0.12
C ASP A 530 -1.44 -14.07 -0.77
N TYR A 531 -2.03 -14.34 -1.93
CA TYR A 531 -1.47 -15.31 -2.88
C TYR A 531 -1.63 -14.87 -4.33
N ILE A 532 -0.71 -15.35 -5.17
CA ILE A 532 -0.85 -15.35 -6.62
C ILE A 532 -0.75 -16.80 -7.08
N PHE A 533 -1.87 -17.47 -7.29
CA PHE A 533 -1.92 -18.79 -7.90
C PHE A 533 -2.01 -18.69 -9.42
N TYR A 534 -1.42 -19.63 -10.14
CA TYR A 534 -1.45 -19.66 -11.59
C TYR A 534 -1.60 -21.09 -12.13
N THR A 535 -2.16 -21.24 -13.33
CA THR A 535 -2.26 -22.54 -14.01
C THR A 535 -0.89 -22.97 -14.57
N ALA A 536 -0.24 -23.90 -13.89
CA ALA A 536 1.15 -24.26 -14.14
C ALA A 536 1.38 -25.08 -15.42
N ASP A 537 0.32 -25.58 -16.05
CA ASP A 537 0.38 -26.22 -17.36
C ASP A 537 0.47 -25.22 -18.53
N THR A 538 0.11 -23.96 -18.27
CA THR A 538 -0.06 -22.91 -19.30
C THR A 538 0.81 -21.68 -19.07
N LEU A 539 1.25 -21.40 -17.84
CA LEU A 539 2.16 -20.31 -17.51
C LEU A 539 3.45 -20.83 -16.85
N THR A 540 4.53 -20.07 -16.97
CA THR A 540 5.75 -20.19 -16.16
C THR A 540 5.99 -18.90 -15.40
N VAL A 541 6.47 -18.99 -14.16
CA VAL A 541 7.00 -17.86 -13.41
C VAL A 541 8.45 -17.63 -13.85
N GLU A 542 8.78 -16.40 -14.23
CA GLU A 542 10.12 -15.97 -14.64
C GLU A 542 10.85 -15.22 -13.52
N SER A 543 10.11 -14.37 -12.80
CA SER A 543 10.66 -13.59 -11.70
C SER A 543 9.59 -13.21 -10.66
N LEU A 544 10.03 -12.89 -9.45
CA LEU A 544 9.17 -12.59 -8.31
C LEU A 544 9.71 -11.40 -7.54
N LEU A 545 8.83 -10.51 -7.09
CA LEU A 545 9.21 -9.39 -6.24
C LEU A 545 9.69 -9.89 -4.88
N GLU A 546 10.81 -9.34 -4.41
CA GLU A 546 11.46 -9.81 -3.19
C GLU A 546 10.51 -9.79 -1.98
N LEU A 547 10.58 -10.87 -1.19
CA LEU A 547 9.94 -10.94 0.11
C LEU A 547 10.69 -10.02 1.08
N LEU A 548 9.99 -9.52 2.09
CA LEU A 548 10.62 -8.70 3.12
C LEU A 548 11.11 -9.55 4.28
N ASP A 549 12.10 -9.02 4.99
CA ASP A 549 12.63 -9.61 6.22
C ASP A 549 11.83 -9.08 7.41
N GLU A 550 11.34 -9.98 8.27
CA GLU A 550 10.51 -9.62 9.42
C GLU A 550 11.25 -8.68 10.38
N GLU A 551 12.52 -8.99 10.70
CA GLU A 551 13.32 -8.19 11.63
C GLU A 551 13.45 -6.75 11.13
N SER A 552 13.66 -6.57 9.82
CA SER A 552 13.73 -5.26 9.19
C SER A 552 12.38 -4.53 9.17
N LEU A 553 11.28 -5.25 9.08
CA LEU A 553 9.92 -4.69 9.02
C LEU A 553 9.41 -4.27 10.40
N ARG A 554 9.66 -5.10 11.42
CA ARG A 554 9.28 -4.84 12.82
C ARG A 554 10.21 -3.86 13.54
N LYS A 555 11.21 -3.27 12.87
CA LYS A 555 12.06 -2.20 13.45
C LYS A 555 11.23 -1.06 14.04
N ASP A 556 10.13 -0.73 13.38
CA ASP A 556 9.19 0.32 13.79
C ASP A 556 7.89 -0.27 14.39
N THR A 557 7.95 -1.47 14.99
CA THR A 557 6.85 -2.27 15.56
C THR A 557 6.19 -3.25 14.58
N ALA A 558 5.45 -2.75 13.59
CA ALA A 558 4.65 -3.55 12.65
C ALA A 558 4.17 -2.69 11.46
N LEU A 559 3.29 -3.23 10.63
CA LEU A 559 2.61 -2.55 9.53
C LEU A 559 1.16 -2.19 9.87
N PRO A 560 0.61 -1.06 9.36
CA PRO A 560 1.29 -0.03 8.57
C PRO A 560 2.28 0.75 9.43
N SER A 561 3.16 1.50 8.76
CA SER A 561 4.18 2.32 9.39
C SER A 561 4.38 3.63 8.62
N PRO A 562 5.19 4.58 9.13
CA PRO A 562 5.61 5.74 8.35
C PRO A 562 6.12 5.39 6.95
N VAL A 563 6.70 4.21 6.75
CA VAL A 563 7.31 3.79 5.49
C VAL A 563 6.32 3.00 4.62
N TRP A 564 5.42 2.24 5.22
CA TRP A 564 4.53 1.28 4.53
C TRP A 564 3.08 1.59 4.83
N SER A 565 2.27 1.82 3.80
CA SER A 565 0.91 2.37 3.96
C SER A 565 -0.22 1.34 4.01
N SER A 566 0.12 0.05 4.08
CA SER A 566 -0.80 -1.06 4.33
C SER A 566 -0.21 -1.96 5.41
N ASP A 567 -1.05 -2.71 6.10
CA ASP A 567 -0.67 -3.83 6.97
C ASP A 567 -0.24 -5.08 6.19
N HIS A 568 -0.49 -5.09 4.88
CA HIS A 568 -0.02 -6.09 3.93
C HIS A 568 1.21 -5.61 3.14
N ILE A 569 1.93 -6.56 2.55
CA ILE A 569 3.00 -6.32 1.57
C ILE A 569 2.50 -6.72 0.18
N ALA A 570 2.88 -5.96 -0.85
CA ALA A 570 2.47 -6.32 -2.20
C ALA A 570 3.19 -7.60 -2.68
N LEU A 571 2.51 -8.40 -3.49
CA LEU A 571 3.10 -9.54 -4.19
C LEU A 571 3.15 -9.22 -5.68
N LEU A 572 4.27 -9.52 -6.35
CA LEU A 572 4.36 -9.36 -7.80
C LEU A 572 5.12 -10.52 -8.41
N ALA A 573 4.59 -11.00 -9.54
CA ALA A 573 5.16 -12.08 -10.30
C ALA A 573 5.18 -11.74 -11.79
N GLU A 574 6.28 -12.07 -12.45
CA GLU A 574 6.40 -12.06 -13.90
C GLU A 574 6.13 -13.46 -14.45
N PHE A 575 5.26 -13.54 -15.45
CA PHE A 575 4.84 -14.76 -16.10
C PHE A 575 5.17 -14.77 -17.58
N ARG A 576 5.35 -15.97 -18.12
CA ARG A 576 5.36 -16.26 -19.55
C ARG A 576 4.32 -17.31 -19.89
N CYS A 577 3.66 -17.16 -21.03
CA CYS A 577 2.80 -18.22 -21.54
C CYS A 577 3.63 -19.35 -22.16
N LYS A 578 3.32 -20.60 -21.82
CA LYS A 578 3.96 -21.78 -22.41
C LYS A 578 3.52 -21.95 -23.86
N SER A 579 4.46 -22.24 -24.75
CA SER A 579 4.12 -22.73 -26.09
C SER A 579 3.56 -24.15 -25.95
N ARG A 580 2.32 -24.38 -26.36
CA ARG A 580 1.75 -25.73 -26.34
C ARG A 580 2.40 -26.57 -27.45
N PRO A 581 3.06 -27.71 -27.15
CA PRO A 581 3.36 -28.69 -28.19
C PRO A 581 2.03 -29.21 -28.75
N ARG A 582 1.93 -29.36 -30.08
CA ARG A 582 0.73 -29.90 -30.74
C ARG A 582 0.36 -31.25 -30.11
N ARG A 583 -0.91 -31.43 -29.74
CA ARG A 583 -1.51 -32.75 -29.52
C ARG A 583 -1.93 -33.33 -30.86
#